data_AF-A0A5K1FWK8-F1
#
_entry.id   AF-A0A5K1FWK8-F1
#
_cell.length_a   1.000
_cell.length_b   1.000
_cell.length_c   1.000
_cell.angle_alpha   90.00
_cell.angle_beta   90.00
_cell.angle_gamma   90.00
#
_symmetry.space_group_name_H-M   'P 1'
#
loop_
_entity.id
_entity.type
_entity.pdbx_description
1 polymer ?
#
loop_
_entity_poly.entity_id
_entity_poly.type
_entity_poly.pdbx_seq_one_letter_code
_entity_poly.pdbx_strand_id
1 'polypeptide(L)' 'CDPQSLENALIKRVMVTPEEVITRTLDPLGAATSRDGLAKTIYSRLFD' A
#
# COMPACT_ATOMS: atom_id res chain seq x y z
N CYS A 1 12.57 8.50 2.62
CA CYS A 1 11.38 7.65 2.82
C CYS A 1 11.14 7.59 4.32
N ASP A 2 9.93 7.88 4.78
CA ASP A 2 9.58 7.75 6.20
C ASP A 2 9.12 6.30 6.46
N PRO A 3 9.83 5.52 7.32
CA PRO A 3 9.50 4.11 7.54
C PRO A 3 8.08 3.90 8.04
N GLN A 4 7.60 4.78 8.92
CA GLN A 4 6.27 4.68 9.51
C GLN A 4 5.19 4.90 8.46
N SER A 5 5.38 5.88 7.58
CA SER A 5 4.49 6.15 6.45
C SER A 5 4.49 5.02 5.43
N LEU A 6 5.64 4.41 5.17
CA LEU A 6 5.74 3.24 4.28
C LEU A 6 4.98 2.05 4.85
N GLU A 7 5.19 1.72 6.12
CA GLU A 7 4.46 0.65 6.79
C GLU A 7 2.95 0.91 6.73
N ASN A 8 2.51 2.11 7.08
CA ASN A 8 1.11 2.51 7.00
C ASN A 8 0.54 2.34 5.59
N ALA A 9 1.27 2.71 4.54
CA ALA A 9 0.85 2.54 3.16
C ALA A 9 0.77 1.06 2.73
N LEU A 10 1.61 0.20 3.30
CA LEU A 10 1.63 -1.23 3.00
C LEU A 10 0.52 -2.00 3.71
N ILE A 11 0.14 -1.59 4.92
CA ILE A 11 -0.82 -2.34 5.77
C ILE A 11 -2.20 -1.72 5.85
N LYS A 12 -2.41 -0.48 5.38
CA LYS A 12 -3.72 0.19 5.42
C LYS A 12 -4.24 0.44 4.02
N ARG A 13 -5.54 0.21 3.85
CA ARG A 13 -6.27 0.59 2.64
C ARG A 13 -7.20 1.74 2.96
N VAL A 14 -7.00 2.84 2.24
CA VAL A 14 -7.86 4.02 2.27
C VAL A 14 -8.92 3.87 1.19
N MET A 15 -10.18 3.95 1.58
CA MET A 15 -11.33 3.96 0.70
C MET A 15 -12.04 5.31 0.86
N VAL A 16 -12.11 6.08 -0.22
CA VAL A 16 -12.77 7.38 -0.23
C VAL A 16 -14.19 7.18 -0.73
N THR A 17 -15.18 7.50 0.10
CA THR A 17 -16.58 7.65 -0.28
C THR A 17 -16.92 9.15 -0.33
N PRO A 18 -18.06 9.56 -0.93
CA PRO A 18 -18.45 10.98 -0.95
C PRO A 18 -18.65 11.58 0.45
N GLU A 19 -19.02 10.75 1.43
CA GLU A 19 -19.37 11.18 2.79
C GLU A 19 -18.17 11.10 3.74
N GLU A 20 -17.27 10.13 3.55
CA GLU A 20 -16.19 9.89 4.47
C GLU A 20 -14.96 9.19 3.84
N VAL A 21 -13.86 9.22 4.59
CA VAL A 21 -12.65 8.46 4.26
C VAL A 21 -12.52 7.31 5.26
N ILE A 22 -12.73 6.09 4.77
CA ILE A 22 -12.65 4.87 5.57
C ILE A 22 -11.25 4.29 5.43
N THR A 23 -10.57 4.08 6.55
CA THR A 23 -9.28 3.38 6.58
C THR A 23 -9.43 2.02 7.25
N ARG A 24 -9.00 0.96 6.57
CA ARG A 24 -8.99 -0.41 7.12
C ARG A 24 -7.61 -1.02 7.07
N THR A 25 -7.24 -1.74 8.12
CA THR A 25 -6.03 -2.56 8.15
C THR A 25 -6.24 -3.80 7.29
N LEU A 26 -5.24 -4.14 6.50
CA LEU A 26 -5.21 -5.34 5.66
C LEU A 26 -4.90 -6.57 6.51
N ASP A 27 -5.43 -7.71 6.07
CA ASP A 27 -4.93 -9.00 6.55
C ASP A 27 -3.50 -9.25 6.04
N PRO A 28 -2.78 -10.23 6.61
CA PRO A 28 -1.40 -10.51 6.22
C PRO A 28 -1.18 -10.79 4.72
N LEU A 29 -2.14 -11.44 4.05
CA LEU A 29 -2.05 -11.73 2.61
C LEU A 29 -2.27 -10.46 1.78
N GLY A 30 -3.21 -9.61 2.18
CA GLY A 30 -3.43 -8.29 1.60
C GLY A 30 -2.20 -7.39 1.70
N ALA A 31 -1.54 -7.37 2.86
CA ALA A 31 -0.30 -6.61 3.07
C ALA A 31 0.86 -7.15 2.21
N ALA A 32 1.01 -8.48 2.10
CA ALA A 32 2.00 -9.10 1.23
C ALA A 32 1.80 -8.72 -0.25
N THR A 33 0.54 -8.72 -0.71
CA THR A 33 0.18 -8.31 -2.07
C THR A 33 0.55 -6.84 -2.33
N SER A 34 0.31 -5.95 -1.37
CA SER A 34 0.69 -4.53 -1.46
C SER A 34 2.21 -4.35 -1.61
N ARG A 35 3.00 -5.05 -0.78
CA ARG A 35 4.47 -5.07 -0.84
C ARG A 35 4.96 -5.54 -2.21
N ASP A 36 4.42 -6.64 -2.72
CA ASP A 36 4.87 -7.22 -3.99
C ASP A 36 4.49 -6.31 -5.18
N GLY A 37 3.34 -5.63 -5.12
CA GLY A 37 2.95 -4.62 -6.10
C GLY A 37 3.88 -3.40 -6.12
N LEU A 38 4.31 -2.93 -4.94
CA LEU A 38 5.31 -1.86 -4.82
C LEU A 38 6.65 -2.29 -5.42
N ALA A 39 7.12 -3.49 -5.08
CA ALA A 39 8.37 -4.05 -5.62
C ALA A 39 8.31 -4.16 -7.15
N LYS A 40 7.21 -4.69 -7.71
CA LYS A 40 7.00 -4.78 -9.15
C LYS A 40 7.07 -3.41 -9.83
N THR A 41 6.41 -2.40 -9.26
CA THR A 41 6.41 -1.05 -9.82
C THR A 41 7.80 -0.41 -9.83
N ILE A 42 8.55 -0.55 -8.73
CA ILE A 42 9.93 -0.04 -8.64
C ILE A 42 10.83 -0.77 -9.62
N TYR A 43 10.73 -2.10 -9.68
CA TYR A 43 11.57 -2.90 -10.56
C TYR A 43 11.29 -2.60 -12.02
N SER A 44 10.03 -2.52 -12.45
CA SER A 44 9.68 -2.10 -13.81
C SER A 44 10.32 -0.75 -14.16
N ARG A 45 10.17 0.27 -13.31
CA ARG A 45 10.76 1.61 -13.55
C ARG A 45 12.28 1.65 -13.57
N LEU A 46 12.96 0.67 -12.96
CA LEU A 46 14.42 0.59 -12.97
C LEU A 46 14.95 0.07 -14.32
N PHE A 47 14.14 -0.72 -15.02
CA PHE A 47 14.49 -1.36 -16.29
C PHE A 47 13.67 -0.86 -17.49
N ASP A 48 12.77 0.12 -17.26
CA ASP A 48 12.19 0.98 -18.30
C ASP A 48 13.27 1.97 -18.82
#